data_AF-A0A813V8V5-F1
#
_entry.id   AF-A0A813V8V5-F1
#
_cell.length_a   1.000
_cell.length_b   1.000
_cell.length_c   1.000
_cell.angle_alpha   90.00
_cell.angle_beta   90.00
_cell.angle_gamma   90.00
#
_symmetry.space_group_name_H-M   'P 1'
#
loop_
_entity.id
_entity.type
_entity.pdbx_description
1 polymer ?
#
loop_
_entity_poly.entity_id
_entity_poly.type
_entity_poly.pdbx_seq_one_letter_code
_entity_poly.pdbx_strand_id
1 'polypeptide(L)'
;MQTESEIFLPSKLDHDRQRPYQHRHHNAPKLSLFLYQLFEQTPVYAYVLFFVFIFATYVGTLTTYDEHRTASVPVLLYVELSIFAYCLIEFILRIYASNAKERYCGMQGKRRFFVEHYLIFDFLLLVCYGIVFLWNFAKFYHSHALFLHALRFLQLFRFIPLDRYIGSIPLICKIVRQYHRVLLATVYMCFLLMLPTAYLLWIVERSIKTNDLFFFRTYTDSLWFTINSMATIGYGDTWPQTLIGRLLTATLCCIGVVLWTLPAGIISAGLTSIDEKRHARKQLYGPAARFILAWWRLQHVKKRIRSIRSKDNQKERCKQVIAYLHCARLCREFQQHRYGTHQDYDTQLRRDINQILHQLQIIGNKLNDTSENLHIEQ
;
A
#
# COMPACT_ATOMS: atom_id res chain seq x y z
N MET A 1 -22.06 35.56 -25.18
CA MET A 1 -23.11 34.53 -25.09
C MET A 1 -22.40 33.19 -25.02
N GLN A 2 -22.40 32.40 -23.96
CA GLN A 2 -23.08 32.42 -22.67
C GLN A 2 -22.02 32.21 -21.57
N THR A 3 -22.30 32.82 -20.44
CA THR A 3 -21.54 32.85 -19.20
C THR A 3 -21.24 31.46 -18.64
N GLU A 4 -19.97 31.06 -18.64
CA GLU A 4 -19.47 30.03 -17.72
C GLU A 4 -19.43 30.64 -16.31
N SER A 5 -20.42 30.28 -15.51
CA SER A 5 -20.40 30.54 -14.07
C SER A 5 -19.32 29.67 -13.43
N GLU A 6 -18.22 30.30 -13.03
CA GLU A 6 -17.27 29.78 -12.05
C GLU A 6 -18.03 29.32 -10.80
N ILE A 7 -18.27 28.01 -10.70
CA ILE A 7 -18.68 27.39 -9.44
C ILE A 7 -17.39 26.97 -8.76
N PHE A 8 -17.00 27.79 -7.79
CA PHE A 8 -15.96 27.58 -6.79
C PHE A 8 -15.92 26.10 -6.33
N LEU A 9 -14.99 25.32 -6.90
CA LEU A 9 -14.63 24.01 -6.36
C LEU A 9 -13.94 24.22 -5.00
N PRO A 10 -14.30 23.49 -3.94
CA PRO A 10 -13.32 23.21 -2.92
C PRO A 10 -12.32 22.21 -3.51
N SER A 11 -11.09 22.66 -3.72
CA SER A 11 -9.92 21.86 -4.09
C SER A 11 -9.53 20.85 -3.00
N LYS A 12 -10.37 19.84 -2.75
CA LYS A 12 -10.11 18.76 -1.77
C LYS A 12 -10.64 17.41 -2.27
N LEU A 13 -9.92 16.77 -3.19
CA LEU A 13 -10.12 15.34 -3.49
C LEU A 13 -8.84 14.52 -3.75
N ASP A 14 -7.68 15.08 -3.39
CA ASP A 14 -6.48 14.32 -3.00
C ASP A 14 -6.28 14.25 -1.48
N HIS A 15 -7.37 14.44 -0.72
CA HIS A 15 -7.41 14.44 0.74
C HIS A 15 -7.96 13.15 1.38
N ASP A 16 -8.05 12.02 0.68
CA ASP A 16 -8.47 10.76 1.33
C ASP A 16 -7.34 10.04 2.12
N ARG A 17 -6.20 10.70 2.34
CA ARG A 17 -5.32 10.46 3.52
C ARG A 17 -5.51 11.50 4.65
N GLN A 18 -6.36 12.52 4.46
CA GLN A 18 -6.60 13.64 5.36
C GLN A 18 -8.11 13.92 5.52
N ARG A 19 -8.82 13.04 6.22
CA ARG A 19 -10.08 13.42 6.89
C ARG A 19 -9.92 13.31 8.40
N PRO A 20 -10.11 14.40 9.18
CA PRO A 20 -10.38 14.27 10.60
C PRO A 20 -11.78 13.68 10.74
N TYR A 21 -11.85 12.43 11.19
CA TYR A 21 -13.09 11.77 11.59
C TYR A 21 -13.64 12.46 12.84
N GLN A 22 -14.33 13.58 12.65
CA GLN A 22 -15.14 14.21 13.69
C GLN A 22 -16.46 13.44 13.84
N HIS A 23 -16.43 12.32 14.56
CA HIS A 23 -17.62 11.91 15.29
C HIS A 23 -17.18 11.23 16.60
N ARG A 24 -17.42 11.97 17.69
CA ARG A 24 -17.38 11.53 19.09
C ARG A 24 -15.97 11.40 19.70
N HIS A 25 -15.26 12.53 19.83
CA HIS A 25 -14.10 12.64 20.73
C HIS A 25 -14.56 12.64 22.19
N HIS A 26 -14.66 11.47 22.82
CA HIS A 26 -14.60 11.43 24.29
C HIS A 26 -13.12 11.56 24.70
N ASN A 27 -12.77 12.72 25.24
CA ASN A 27 -11.58 12.99 26.07
C ASN A 27 -10.17 12.67 25.52
N ALA A 28 -9.93 12.66 24.21
CA ALA A 28 -8.56 12.72 23.70
C ALA A 28 -8.00 14.15 23.85
N PRO A 29 -6.89 14.39 24.57
CA PRO A 29 -6.33 15.73 24.71
C PRO A 29 -5.92 16.27 23.34
N LYS A 30 -6.28 17.54 23.03
CA LYS A 30 -6.02 18.20 21.73
C LYS A 30 -4.57 18.03 21.24
N LEU A 31 -3.62 18.01 22.19
CA LEU A 31 -2.19 17.77 21.95
C LEU A 31 -1.92 16.40 21.31
N SER A 32 -2.55 15.32 21.78
CA SER A 32 -2.38 13.96 21.24
C SER A 32 -2.83 13.85 19.79
N LEU A 33 -3.92 14.54 19.43
CA LEU A 33 -4.43 14.58 18.06
C LEU A 33 -3.48 15.36 17.15
N PHE A 34 -2.98 16.50 17.62
CA PHE A 34 -2.01 17.31 16.87
C PHE A 34 -0.71 16.55 16.61
N LEU A 35 -0.15 15.90 17.65
CA LEU A 35 1.04 15.06 17.51
C LEU A 35 0.80 13.89 16.54
N TYR A 36 -0.37 13.25 16.62
CA TYR A 36 -0.73 12.18 15.69
C TYR A 36 -0.80 12.67 14.25
N GLN A 37 -1.39 13.85 14.00
CA GLN A 37 -1.44 14.44 12.66
C GLN A 37 -0.05 14.82 12.14
N LEU A 38 0.79 15.42 12.99
CA LEU A 38 2.15 15.79 12.63
C LEU A 38 2.96 14.55 12.24
N PHE A 39 3.03 13.56 13.12
CA PHE A 39 3.87 12.38 12.89
C PHE A 39 3.32 11.42 11.86
N GLU A 40 2.01 11.35 11.60
CA GLU A 40 1.44 10.33 10.71
C GLU A 40 0.98 10.89 9.36
N GLN A 41 0.61 12.18 9.27
CA GLN A 41 -0.05 12.74 8.09
C GLN A 41 0.79 13.76 7.32
N THR A 42 1.92 14.23 7.86
CA THR A 42 2.75 15.23 7.18
C THR A 42 3.88 14.56 6.38
N PRO A 43 3.85 14.60 5.04
CA PRO A 43 4.89 13.98 4.23
C PRO A 43 6.22 14.76 4.28
N VAL A 44 6.14 16.07 4.50
CA VAL A 44 7.32 16.96 4.59
C VAL A 44 8.28 16.49 5.69
N TYR A 45 7.74 16.11 6.84
CA TYR A 45 8.50 15.57 7.96
C TYR A 45 9.33 14.33 7.56
N ALA A 46 8.70 13.40 6.83
CA ALA A 46 9.37 12.20 6.35
C ALA A 46 10.51 12.50 5.38
N TYR A 47 10.34 13.48 4.48
CA TYR A 47 11.40 13.91 3.57
C TYR A 47 12.58 14.53 4.32
N VAL A 48 12.32 15.36 5.33
CA VAL A 48 13.38 15.94 6.17
C VAL A 48 14.18 14.84 6.86
N LEU A 49 13.53 13.87 7.49
CA LEU A 49 14.21 12.74 8.12
C LEU A 49 15.02 11.90 7.12
N PHE A 50 14.46 11.69 5.93
CA PHE A 50 15.16 10.97 4.86
C PHE A 50 16.49 11.65 4.49
N PHE A 51 16.50 12.96 4.29
CA PHE A 51 17.73 13.70 4.00
C PHE A 51 18.71 13.72 5.18
N VAL A 52 18.22 13.84 6.41
CA VAL A 52 19.05 13.74 7.62
C VAL A 52 19.72 12.37 7.72
N PHE A 53 18.99 11.28 7.43
CA PHE A 53 19.56 9.93 7.45
C PHE A 53 20.57 9.71 6.33
N ILE A 54 20.33 10.22 5.12
CA ILE A 54 21.32 10.21 4.04
C ILE A 54 22.59 10.93 4.47
N PHE A 55 22.48 12.11 5.07
CA PHE A 55 23.63 12.87 5.56
C PHE A 55 24.41 12.08 6.63
N ALA A 56 23.71 11.46 7.59
CA ALA A 56 24.34 10.62 8.61
C ALA A 56 25.05 9.39 8.01
N THR A 57 24.45 8.74 7.01
CA THR A 57 25.09 7.65 6.25
C THR A 57 26.32 8.15 5.50
N TYR A 58 26.26 9.32 4.88
CA TYR A 58 27.41 9.93 4.20
C TYR A 58 28.58 10.17 5.18
N VAL A 59 28.32 10.77 6.35
CA VAL A 59 29.34 10.91 7.41
C VAL A 59 29.87 9.54 7.85
N GLY A 60 28.98 8.53 7.93
CA GLY A 60 29.36 7.13 8.15
C GLY A 60 30.34 6.60 7.11
N THR A 61 30.15 6.90 5.82
CA THR A 61 31.10 6.51 4.77
C THR A 61 32.43 7.24 4.87
N LEU A 62 32.47 8.50 5.30
CA LEU A 62 33.73 9.24 5.50
C LEU A 62 34.65 8.59 6.53
N THR A 63 34.09 7.89 7.51
CA THR A 63 34.88 7.10 8.49
C THR A 63 35.58 5.87 7.90
N THR A 64 35.25 5.47 6.66
CA THR A 64 35.93 4.37 5.96
C THR A 64 37.22 4.80 5.29
N TYR A 65 37.35 6.08 4.93
CA TYR A 65 38.56 6.63 4.32
C TYR A 65 39.60 6.92 5.41
N ASP A 66 40.79 6.34 5.29
CA ASP A 66 41.84 6.46 6.31
C ASP A 66 42.26 7.92 6.54
N GLU A 67 42.30 8.74 5.48
CA GLU A 67 42.66 10.17 5.54
C GLU A 67 41.70 11.01 6.37
N HIS A 68 40.40 10.67 6.37
CA HIS A 68 39.36 11.45 7.04
C HIS A 68 38.84 10.79 8.32
N ARG A 69 39.37 9.63 8.69
CA ARG A 69 38.84 8.81 9.78
C ARG A 69 38.90 9.52 11.14
N THR A 70 40.03 10.16 11.47
CA THR A 70 40.24 10.79 12.77
C THR A 70 39.30 11.97 13.01
N ALA A 71 39.05 12.78 11.97
CA ALA A 71 38.13 13.91 12.03
C ALA A 71 36.64 13.48 11.97
N SER A 72 36.33 12.44 11.20
CA SER A 72 34.94 12.03 10.93
C SER A 72 34.31 11.20 12.05
N VAL A 73 35.11 10.44 12.80
CA VAL A 73 34.60 9.59 13.92
C VAL A 73 33.88 10.38 15.02
N PRO A 74 34.41 11.48 15.57
CA PRO A 74 33.67 12.25 16.59
C PRO A 74 32.40 12.88 16.02
N VAL A 75 32.45 13.40 14.80
CA VAL A 75 31.27 13.97 14.12
C VAL A 75 30.18 12.92 13.94
N LEU A 76 30.56 11.71 13.49
CA LEU A 76 29.64 10.59 13.39
C LEU A 76 28.99 10.30 14.73
N LEU A 77 29.75 10.20 15.82
CA LEU A 77 29.21 9.90 17.15
C LEU A 77 28.19 10.94 17.63
N TYR A 78 28.45 12.23 17.44
CA TYR A 78 27.52 13.30 17.82
C TYR A 78 26.22 13.26 16.99
N VAL A 79 26.35 13.07 15.67
CA VAL A 79 25.20 12.93 14.77
C VAL A 79 24.37 11.71 15.16
N GLU A 80 25.03 10.58 15.41
CA GLU A 80 24.41 9.32 15.81
C GLU A 80 23.66 9.41 17.12
N LEU A 81 24.28 10.01 18.14
CA LEU A 81 23.67 10.22 19.45
C LEU A 81 22.46 11.16 19.34
N SER A 82 22.57 12.20 18.52
CA SER A 82 21.48 13.17 18.29
C SER A 82 20.29 12.52 17.58
N ILE A 83 20.54 11.70 16.56
CA ILE A 83 19.49 10.94 15.87
C ILE A 83 18.88 9.90 16.81
N PHE A 84 19.68 9.20 17.62
CA PHE A 84 19.16 8.24 18.58
C PHE A 84 18.25 8.90 19.63
N ALA A 85 18.69 10.02 20.21
CA ALA A 85 17.89 10.80 21.16
C ALA A 85 16.60 11.30 20.52
N TYR A 86 16.68 11.78 19.28
CA TYR A 86 15.53 12.20 18.50
C TYR A 86 14.52 11.06 18.27
N CYS A 87 14.98 9.91 17.78
CA CYS A 87 14.13 8.74 17.52
C CYS A 87 13.52 8.20 18.83
N LEU A 88 14.23 8.26 19.95
CA LEU A 88 13.70 7.91 21.27
C LEU A 88 12.53 8.82 21.66
N ILE A 89 12.71 10.13 21.53
CA ILE A 89 11.66 11.13 21.84
C ILE A 89 10.47 10.93 20.92
N GLU A 90 10.71 10.80 19.62
CA GLU A 90 9.68 10.54 18.60
C GLU A 90 8.88 9.26 18.92
N PHE A 91 9.56 8.18 19.29
CA PHE A 91 8.94 6.91 19.66
C PHE A 91 8.02 7.05 20.88
N ILE A 92 8.48 7.73 21.93
CA ILE A 92 7.68 7.99 23.14
C ILE A 92 6.47 8.86 22.81
N LEU A 93 6.67 9.95 22.06
CA LEU A 93 5.60 10.86 21.64
C LEU A 93 4.57 10.15 20.76
N ARG A 94 4.98 9.22 19.88
CA ARG A 94 4.08 8.41 19.07
C ARG A 94 3.23 7.46 19.90
N ILE A 95 3.82 6.79 20.90
CA ILE A 95 3.07 5.95 21.84
C ILE A 95 2.04 6.79 22.61
N TYR A 96 2.42 8.00 23.04
CA TYR A 96 1.50 8.93 23.69
C TYR A 96 0.36 9.37 22.75
N ALA A 97 0.69 9.76 21.52
CA ALA A 97 -0.26 10.19 20.50
C ALA A 97 -1.23 9.09 20.04
N SER A 98 -0.83 7.81 20.16
CA SER A 98 -1.69 6.67 19.79
C SER A 98 -3.03 6.64 20.55
N ASN A 99 -3.07 7.21 21.76
CA ASN A 99 -4.29 7.30 22.57
C ASN A 99 -5.36 8.25 21.97
N ALA A 100 -5.03 9.01 20.91
CA ALA A 100 -5.96 9.94 20.27
C ALA A 100 -7.09 9.23 19.49
N LYS A 101 -6.89 7.97 19.07
CA LYS A 101 -7.88 7.19 18.32
C LYS A 101 -8.48 6.10 19.21
N GLU A 102 -9.81 6.06 19.29
CA GLU A 102 -10.55 5.05 20.05
C GLU A 102 -10.18 3.61 19.66
N ARG A 103 -9.85 3.36 18.39
CA ARG A 103 -9.41 2.05 17.87
C ARG A 103 -8.14 1.52 18.55
N TYR A 104 -7.31 2.41 19.10
CA TYR A 104 -6.02 2.09 19.73
C TYR A 104 -6.03 2.30 21.25
N CYS A 105 -7.18 2.62 21.85
CA CYS A 105 -7.31 2.74 23.30
C CYS A 105 -7.15 1.38 24.01
N GLY A 106 -6.48 1.39 25.17
CA GLY A 106 -6.23 0.20 26.00
C GLY A 106 -5.01 -0.64 25.56
N MET A 107 -4.64 -1.64 26.37
CA MET A 107 -3.45 -2.48 26.12
C MET A 107 -3.53 -3.31 24.83
N GLN A 108 -4.73 -3.82 24.48
CA GLN A 108 -4.93 -4.55 23.24
C GLN A 108 -4.91 -3.63 22.01
N GLY A 109 -5.42 -2.40 22.14
CA GLY A 109 -5.34 -1.37 21.11
C GLY A 109 -3.91 -0.93 20.82
N LYS A 110 -3.11 -0.72 21.87
CA LYS A 110 -1.67 -0.39 21.76
C LYS A 110 -0.86 -1.50 21.08
N ARG A 111 -1.12 -2.77 21.42
CA ARG A 111 -0.49 -3.92 20.72
C ARG A 111 -0.79 -3.92 19.23
N ARG A 112 -2.04 -3.65 18.85
CA ARG A 112 -2.43 -3.55 17.44
C ARG A 112 -1.72 -2.39 16.74
N PHE A 113 -1.65 -1.23 17.39
CA PHE A 113 -0.92 -0.07 16.86
C PHE A 113 0.56 -0.39 16.59
N PHE A 114 1.19 -1.11 17.52
CA PHE A 114 2.60 -1.50 17.44
C PHE A 114 2.92 -2.34 16.19
N VAL A 115 2.03 -3.26 15.83
CA VAL A 115 2.18 -4.14 14.66
C VAL A 115 1.78 -3.46 13.35
N GLU A 116 0.66 -2.72 13.36
CA GLU A 116 0.03 -2.20 12.13
C GLU A 116 0.82 -1.04 11.49
N HIS A 117 1.67 -0.32 12.25
CA HIS A 117 2.38 0.90 11.79
C HIS A 117 3.90 0.76 11.73
N TYR A 118 4.44 -0.46 11.63
CA TYR A 118 5.89 -0.70 11.59
C TYR A 118 6.67 -0.21 12.84
N LEU A 119 5.97 0.03 13.96
CA LEU A 119 6.58 0.51 15.21
C LEU A 119 7.48 -0.56 15.86
N ILE A 120 7.30 -1.84 15.50
CA ILE A 120 8.23 -2.93 15.86
C ILE A 120 9.64 -2.63 15.33
N PHE A 121 9.77 -2.14 14.10
CA PHE A 121 11.08 -1.85 13.50
C PHE A 121 11.74 -0.64 14.17
N ASP A 122 10.99 0.41 14.51
CA ASP A 122 11.50 1.52 15.32
C ASP A 122 12.04 1.04 16.67
N PHE A 123 11.25 0.21 17.38
CA PHE A 123 11.63 -0.29 18.68
C PHE A 123 12.85 -1.20 18.62
N LEU A 124 12.88 -2.14 17.68
CA LEU A 124 14.02 -3.04 17.48
C LEU A 124 15.29 -2.24 17.20
N LEU A 125 15.19 -1.25 16.31
CA LEU A 125 16.30 -0.39 15.96
C LEU A 125 16.80 0.43 17.16
N LEU A 126 15.88 1.02 17.93
CA LEU A 126 16.19 1.76 19.15
C LEU A 126 16.90 0.87 20.19
N VAL A 127 16.43 -0.37 20.38
CA VAL A 127 17.07 -1.34 21.27
C VAL A 127 18.48 -1.68 20.77
N CYS A 128 18.66 -1.94 19.48
CA CYS A 128 19.97 -2.21 18.90
C CYS A 128 20.93 -1.03 19.07
N TYR A 129 20.47 0.22 18.85
CA TYR A 129 21.28 1.41 19.14
C TYR A 129 21.67 1.49 20.61
N GLY A 130 20.71 1.30 21.52
CA GLY A 130 20.97 1.31 22.95
C GLY A 130 22.03 0.29 23.36
N ILE A 131 21.95 -0.94 22.84
CA ILE A 131 22.95 -1.99 23.09
C ILE A 131 24.33 -1.58 22.56
N VAL A 132 24.41 -1.04 21.34
CA VAL A 132 25.68 -0.62 20.72
C VAL A 132 26.32 0.54 21.48
N PHE A 133 25.52 1.53 21.92
CA PHE A 133 26.00 2.64 22.75
C PHE A 133 26.41 2.19 24.16
N LEU A 134 25.65 1.31 24.82
CA LEU A 134 26.00 0.75 26.12
C LEU A 134 27.30 -0.07 26.04
N TRP A 135 27.48 -0.84 24.97
CA TRP A 135 28.72 -1.58 24.73
C TRP A 135 29.92 -0.63 24.57
N ASN A 136 29.77 0.48 23.85
CA ASN A 136 30.82 1.50 23.75
C ASN A 136 31.20 2.09 25.11
N PHE A 137 30.20 2.42 25.93
CA PHE A 137 30.43 2.97 27.27
C PHE A 137 31.11 1.96 28.20
N ALA A 138 30.72 0.67 28.14
CA ALA A 138 31.26 -0.38 29.00
C ALA A 138 32.67 -0.85 28.64
N LYS A 139 33.06 -0.82 27.35
CA LYS A 139 34.38 -1.32 26.88
C LYS A 139 35.35 -0.21 26.48
N PHE A 140 35.36 0.87 27.26
CA PHE A 140 35.93 2.21 27.03
C PHE A 140 37.22 2.38 26.17
N TYR A 141 38.03 1.36 25.81
CA TYR A 141 39.21 1.55 24.93
C TYR A 141 39.65 0.41 23.99
N HIS A 142 39.12 -0.82 24.04
CA HIS A 142 39.82 -1.96 23.38
C HIS A 142 39.28 -2.40 22.01
N SER A 143 38.16 -1.87 21.51
CA SER A 143 37.58 -2.32 20.21
C SER A 143 36.75 -1.25 19.48
N HIS A 144 37.32 -0.09 19.17
CA HIS A 144 36.62 0.97 18.44
C HIS A 144 36.13 0.56 17.04
N ALA A 145 36.82 -0.37 16.35
CA ALA A 145 36.48 -0.76 14.98
C ALA A 145 35.13 -1.51 14.88
N LEU A 146 34.90 -2.53 15.72
CA LEU A 146 33.66 -3.32 15.70
C LEU A 146 32.43 -2.47 16.04
N PHE A 147 32.57 -1.54 16.98
CA PHE A 147 31.52 -0.58 17.32
C PHE A 147 31.15 0.31 16.14
N LEU A 148 32.13 0.88 15.43
CA LEU A 148 31.88 1.69 14.23
C LEU A 148 31.25 0.86 13.12
N HIS A 149 31.64 -0.40 12.96
CA HIS A 149 31.03 -1.30 11.98
C HIS A 149 29.55 -1.57 12.31
N ALA A 150 29.25 -1.82 13.59
CA ALA A 150 27.87 -2.02 14.06
C ALA A 150 27.02 -0.77 13.88
N LEU A 151 27.52 0.42 14.23
CA LEU A 151 26.79 1.68 14.02
C LEU A 151 26.46 1.93 12.54
N ARG A 152 27.44 1.74 11.64
CA ARG A 152 27.24 1.88 10.19
C ARG A 152 26.23 0.87 9.65
N PHE A 153 26.25 -0.36 10.15
CA PHE A 153 25.27 -1.37 9.76
C PHE A 153 23.86 -0.98 10.20
N LEU A 154 23.69 -0.48 11.43
CA LEU A 154 22.39 -0.02 11.93
C LEU A 154 21.84 1.20 11.15
N GLN A 155 22.70 2.05 10.55
CA GLN A 155 22.26 3.15 9.68
C GLN A 155 21.36 2.66 8.54
N LEU A 156 21.66 1.50 7.97
CA LEU A 156 20.92 0.95 6.83
C LEU A 156 19.48 0.61 7.20
N PHE A 157 19.23 0.20 8.44
CA PHE A 157 17.89 -0.19 8.91
C PHE A 157 17.00 1.03 9.26
N ARG A 158 17.57 2.23 9.43
CA ARG A 158 16.79 3.47 9.72
C ARG A 158 15.85 3.89 8.60
N PHE A 159 16.07 3.42 7.39
CA PHE A 159 15.18 3.72 6.26
C PHE A 159 13.89 2.87 6.30
N ILE A 160 13.90 1.71 6.96
CA ILE A 160 12.74 0.80 6.98
C ILE A 160 11.51 1.47 7.62
N PRO A 161 11.62 2.12 8.80
CA PRO A 161 10.44 2.73 9.41
C PRO A 161 9.87 3.93 8.65
N LEU A 162 10.64 4.55 7.75
CA LEU A 162 10.16 5.62 6.86
C LEU A 162 9.13 5.11 5.84
N ASP A 163 9.08 3.80 5.57
CA ASP A 163 8.08 3.21 4.67
C ASP A 163 6.64 3.46 5.14
N ARG A 164 6.38 3.72 6.42
CA ARG A 164 5.02 4.06 6.90
C ARG A 164 4.40 5.25 6.16
N TYR A 165 5.22 6.20 5.72
CA TYR A 165 4.77 7.40 5.01
C TYR A 165 4.50 7.12 3.54
N ILE A 166 5.35 6.31 2.93
CA ILE A 166 5.31 5.99 1.50
C ILE A 166 4.26 4.90 1.24
N GLY A 167 4.31 3.83 2.04
CA GLY A 167 3.47 2.63 1.96
C GLY A 167 3.88 1.71 0.81
N SER A 168 5.16 1.68 0.46
CA SER A 168 5.69 0.94 -0.70
C SER A 168 5.82 -0.55 -0.40
N ILE A 169 6.36 -0.93 0.76
CA ILE A 169 6.52 -2.35 1.13
C ILE A 169 5.18 -3.10 1.12
N PRO A 170 4.11 -2.65 1.80
CA PRO A 170 2.84 -3.40 1.81
C PRO A 170 2.18 -3.43 0.43
N LEU A 171 2.39 -2.40 -0.40
CA LEU A 171 1.94 -2.36 -1.79
C LEU A 171 2.63 -3.45 -2.62
N ILE A 172 3.96 -3.52 -2.57
CA ILE A 172 4.76 -4.53 -3.27
C ILE A 172 4.40 -5.93 -2.77
N CYS A 173 4.31 -6.14 -1.45
CA CYS A 173 3.90 -7.42 -0.87
C CYS A 173 2.53 -7.87 -1.37
N LYS A 174 1.59 -6.94 -1.55
CA LYS A 174 0.26 -7.25 -2.10
C LYS A 174 0.35 -7.71 -3.57
N ILE A 175 1.19 -7.06 -4.38
CA ILE A 175 1.43 -7.44 -5.78
C ILE A 175 2.07 -8.83 -5.82
N VAL A 176 3.15 -9.04 -5.07
CA VAL A 176 3.84 -10.33 -5.00
C VAL A 176 2.88 -11.44 -4.57
N ARG A 177 2.03 -11.20 -3.55
CA ARG A 177 1.02 -12.18 -3.11
C ARG A 177 -0.04 -12.46 -4.18
N GLN A 178 -0.46 -11.44 -4.92
CA GLN A 178 -1.43 -11.59 -6.01
C GLN A 178 -0.86 -12.40 -7.18
N TYR A 179 0.41 -12.20 -7.53
CA TYR A 179 1.07 -12.82 -8.68
C TYR A 179 2.09 -13.92 -8.31
N HIS A 180 2.08 -14.42 -7.07
CA HIS A 180 3.12 -15.33 -6.56
C HIS A 180 3.32 -16.58 -7.42
N ARG A 181 2.25 -17.15 -7.99
CA ARG A 181 2.34 -18.35 -8.83
C ARG A 181 3.14 -18.09 -10.11
N VAL A 182 2.89 -16.95 -10.76
CA VAL A 182 3.59 -16.58 -12.00
C VAL A 182 5.03 -16.19 -11.69
N LEU A 183 5.25 -15.42 -10.62
CA LEU A 183 6.59 -15.04 -10.18
C LEU A 183 7.45 -16.27 -9.83
N LEU A 184 6.92 -17.20 -9.05
CA LEU A 184 7.60 -18.45 -8.72
C LEU A 184 7.87 -19.30 -9.97
N ALA A 185 6.92 -19.36 -10.92
CA ALA A 185 7.14 -20.05 -12.18
C ALA A 185 8.28 -19.43 -12.99
N THR A 186 8.36 -18.09 -13.08
CA THR A 186 9.45 -17.42 -13.80
C THR A 186 10.82 -17.69 -13.17
N VAL A 187 10.93 -17.58 -11.84
CA VAL A 187 12.17 -17.89 -11.11
C VAL A 187 12.53 -19.36 -11.27
N TYR A 188 11.55 -20.27 -11.15
CA TYR A 188 11.76 -21.70 -11.35
C TYR A 188 12.29 -22.01 -12.75
N MET A 189 11.69 -21.44 -13.80
CA MET A 189 12.18 -21.60 -15.17
C MET A 189 13.60 -21.02 -15.36
N CYS A 190 13.92 -19.92 -14.68
CA CYS A 190 15.28 -19.37 -14.70
C CYS A 190 16.28 -20.36 -14.13
N PHE A 191 16.03 -20.92 -12.94
CA PHE A 191 16.90 -21.93 -12.33
C PHE A 191 16.98 -23.21 -13.17
N LEU A 192 15.87 -23.64 -13.77
CA LEU A 192 15.80 -24.82 -14.64
C LEU A 192 16.67 -24.66 -15.89
N LEU A 193 16.74 -23.45 -16.46
CA LEU A 193 17.63 -23.16 -17.60
C LEU A 193 19.09 -22.97 -17.14
N MET A 194 19.29 -22.26 -16.03
CA MET A 194 20.60 -21.83 -15.55
C MET A 194 21.46 -23.00 -15.06
N LEU A 195 20.94 -23.88 -14.19
CA LEU A 195 21.75 -24.93 -13.56
C LEU A 195 22.29 -25.95 -14.58
N PRO A 196 21.49 -26.50 -15.51
CA PRO A 196 21.99 -27.45 -16.50
C PRO A 196 22.95 -26.79 -17.48
N THR A 197 22.68 -25.55 -17.89
CA THR A 197 23.56 -24.84 -18.83
C THR A 197 24.92 -24.54 -18.21
N ALA A 198 24.96 -24.10 -16.95
CA ALA A 198 26.20 -23.92 -16.21
C ALA A 198 27.01 -25.22 -16.10
N TYR A 199 26.33 -26.35 -15.90
CA TYR A 199 26.97 -27.65 -15.81
C TYR A 199 27.53 -28.11 -17.16
N LEU A 200 26.78 -27.92 -18.24
CA LEU A 200 27.24 -28.22 -19.60
C LEU A 200 28.43 -27.33 -19.98
N LEU A 201 28.37 -26.04 -19.66
CA LEU A 201 29.46 -25.10 -19.90
C LEU A 201 30.73 -25.54 -19.17
N TRP A 202 30.61 -25.96 -17.90
CA TRP A 202 31.72 -26.49 -17.13
C TRP A 202 32.35 -27.73 -17.78
N ILE A 203 31.55 -28.69 -18.24
CA ILE A 203 32.08 -29.90 -18.92
C ILE A 203 32.81 -29.54 -20.21
N VAL A 204 32.18 -28.69 -21.04
CA VAL A 204 32.70 -28.33 -22.36
C VAL A 204 34.00 -27.54 -22.21
N GLU A 205 34.04 -26.53 -21.36
CA GLU A 205 35.23 -25.68 -21.18
C GLU A 205 36.35 -26.41 -20.42
N ARG A 206 36.03 -27.33 -19.50
CA ARG A 206 37.05 -28.15 -18.81
C ARG A 206 37.76 -29.13 -19.75
N SER A 207 37.11 -29.53 -20.85
CA SER A 207 37.67 -30.50 -21.79
C SER A 207 38.90 -29.97 -22.55
N ILE A 208 39.05 -28.65 -22.67
CA ILE A 208 40.16 -28.02 -23.39
C ILE A 208 41.20 -27.54 -22.38
N LYS A 209 42.25 -28.35 -22.19
CA LYS A 209 43.43 -27.97 -21.40
C LYS A 209 44.31 -27.00 -22.22
N THR A 210 43.88 -25.76 -22.40
CA THR A 210 44.79 -24.69 -22.84
C THR A 210 45.60 -24.19 -21.64
N ASN A 211 46.88 -23.90 -21.86
CA ASN A 211 47.89 -23.63 -20.82
C ASN A 211 47.70 -22.32 -20.03
N ASP A 212 46.59 -21.60 -20.24
CA ASP A 212 46.31 -20.34 -19.56
C ASP A 212 45.37 -20.57 -18.37
N LEU A 213 45.53 -19.76 -17.32
CA LEU A 213 44.80 -19.85 -16.06
C LEU A 213 43.30 -20.15 -16.28
N PHE A 214 42.90 -21.38 -15.96
CA PHE A 214 41.51 -21.84 -16.09
C PHE A 214 40.52 -20.86 -15.45
N PHE A 215 39.61 -20.30 -16.25
CA PHE A 215 38.50 -19.43 -15.83
C PHE A 215 37.31 -20.23 -15.25
N PHE A 216 37.18 -21.51 -15.60
CA PHE A 216 36.13 -22.42 -15.09
C PHE A 216 36.72 -23.62 -14.34
N ARG A 217 37.30 -23.40 -13.15
CA ARG A 217 37.94 -24.47 -12.37
C ARG A 217 36.89 -25.37 -11.72
N THR A 218 35.85 -24.74 -11.18
CA THR A 218 34.78 -25.40 -10.47
C THR A 218 33.44 -25.17 -11.16
N TYR A 219 32.47 -26.04 -10.86
CA TYR A 219 31.09 -25.84 -11.29
C TYR A 219 30.54 -24.50 -10.78
N THR A 220 30.95 -24.07 -9.59
CA THR A 220 30.58 -22.79 -8.99
C THR A 220 31.05 -21.59 -9.83
N ASP A 221 32.22 -21.68 -10.46
CA ASP A 221 32.72 -20.62 -11.35
C ASP A 221 31.86 -20.51 -12.62
N SER A 222 31.41 -21.65 -13.16
CA SER A 222 30.48 -21.68 -14.30
C SER A 222 29.09 -21.16 -13.93
N LEU A 223 28.63 -21.43 -12.69
CA LEU A 223 27.41 -20.84 -12.16
C LEU A 223 27.51 -19.32 -12.01
N TRP A 224 28.62 -18.80 -11.47
CA TRP A 224 28.87 -17.37 -11.35
C TRP A 224 28.79 -16.67 -12.71
N PHE A 225 29.46 -17.21 -13.72
CA PHE A 225 29.37 -16.72 -15.09
C PHE A 225 27.95 -16.74 -15.65
N THR A 226 27.25 -17.87 -15.48
CA THR A 226 25.89 -18.08 -16.00
C THR A 226 24.90 -17.10 -15.36
N ILE A 227 25.00 -16.87 -14.04
CA ILE A 227 24.19 -15.89 -13.31
C ILE A 227 24.45 -14.47 -13.84
N ASN A 228 25.72 -14.07 -13.97
CA ASN A 228 26.07 -12.73 -14.44
C ASN A 228 25.67 -12.48 -15.91
N SER A 229 25.78 -13.50 -16.75
CA SER A 229 25.39 -13.44 -18.16
C SER A 229 23.87 -13.34 -18.30
N MET A 230 23.13 -14.15 -17.57
CA MET A 230 21.66 -14.14 -17.58
C MET A 230 21.07 -12.86 -16.96
N ALA A 231 21.72 -12.32 -15.93
CA ALA A 231 21.38 -11.02 -15.33
C ALA A 231 21.86 -9.82 -16.16
N THR A 232 22.45 -10.03 -17.34
CA THR A 232 22.98 -8.97 -18.24
C THR A 232 24.07 -8.08 -17.64
N ILE A 233 24.76 -8.53 -16.59
CA ILE A 233 25.84 -7.75 -15.95
C ILE A 233 27.13 -7.87 -16.77
N GLY A 234 27.55 -9.11 -17.06
CA GLY A 234 28.69 -9.39 -17.92
C GLY A 234 30.01 -8.72 -17.49
N TYR A 235 30.49 -9.00 -16.27
CA TYR A 235 31.76 -8.44 -15.76
C TYR A 235 32.98 -8.69 -16.66
N GLY A 236 32.96 -9.77 -17.44
CA GLY A 236 34.06 -10.15 -18.33
C GLY A 236 35.27 -10.73 -17.60
N ASP A 237 35.10 -11.18 -16.36
CA ASP A 237 36.10 -11.88 -15.55
C ASP A 237 36.29 -13.34 -15.99
N THR A 238 35.24 -13.95 -16.54
CA THR A 238 35.22 -15.31 -17.08
C THR A 238 34.41 -15.35 -18.38
N TRP A 239 34.84 -16.14 -19.37
CA TRP A 239 34.11 -16.31 -20.63
C TRP A 239 34.47 -17.63 -21.33
N PRO A 240 33.54 -18.24 -22.10
CA PRO A 240 33.81 -19.47 -22.84
C PRO A 240 34.78 -19.24 -24.00
N GLN A 241 35.79 -20.09 -24.09
CA GLN A 241 36.75 -20.06 -25.19
C GLN A 241 36.33 -20.99 -26.32
N THR A 242 35.64 -22.09 -26.00
CA THR A 242 35.26 -23.10 -26.99
C THR A 242 34.11 -22.61 -27.87
N LEU A 243 34.06 -23.06 -29.13
CA LEU A 243 32.95 -22.75 -30.02
C LEU A 243 31.61 -23.26 -29.46
N ILE A 244 31.62 -24.48 -28.90
CA ILE A 244 30.43 -25.10 -28.31
C ILE A 244 29.96 -24.32 -27.06
N GLY A 245 30.88 -23.91 -26.19
CA GLY A 245 30.58 -23.10 -25.01
C GLY A 245 30.05 -21.72 -25.38
N ARG A 246 30.58 -21.10 -26.44
CA ARG A 246 30.05 -19.84 -27.01
C ARG A 246 28.64 -20.01 -27.56
N LEU A 247 28.36 -21.09 -28.28
CA LEU A 247 27.00 -21.38 -28.78
C LEU A 247 26.02 -21.65 -27.65
N LEU A 248 26.40 -22.43 -26.63
CA LEU A 248 25.61 -22.67 -25.42
C LEU A 248 25.31 -21.37 -24.66
N THR A 249 26.31 -20.50 -24.55
CA THR A 249 26.15 -19.21 -23.89
C THR A 249 25.26 -18.26 -24.71
N ALA A 250 25.40 -18.25 -26.04
CA ALA A 250 24.57 -17.43 -26.90
C ALA A 250 23.08 -17.81 -26.79
N THR A 251 22.76 -19.11 -26.83
CA THR A 251 21.38 -19.59 -26.66
C THR A 251 20.84 -19.30 -25.27
N LEU A 252 21.65 -19.50 -24.24
CA LEU A 252 21.33 -19.12 -22.87
C LEU A 252 21.02 -17.64 -22.73
N CYS A 253 21.84 -16.75 -23.30
CA CYS A 253 21.62 -15.31 -23.23
C CYS A 253 20.31 -14.91 -23.91
N CYS A 254 20.01 -15.46 -25.10
CA CYS A 254 18.76 -15.16 -25.79
C CYS A 254 17.51 -15.53 -24.97
N ILE A 255 17.50 -16.73 -24.36
CA ILE A 255 16.34 -17.20 -23.59
C ILE A 255 16.33 -16.60 -22.18
N GLY A 256 17.50 -16.54 -21.54
CA GLY A 256 17.69 -16.13 -20.16
C GLY A 256 17.33 -14.68 -19.91
N VAL A 257 17.69 -13.76 -20.80
CA VAL A 257 17.35 -12.34 -20.67
C VAL A 257 15.84 -12.11 -20.69
N VAL A 258 15.13 -12.83 -21.58
CA VAL A 258 13.66 -12.77 -21.65
C VAL A 258 13.07 -13.23 -20.32
N LEU A 259 13.48 -14.40 -19.82
CA LEU A 259 12.97 -14.96 -18.57
C LEU A 259 13.29 -14.11 -17.33
N TRP A 260 14.51 -13.56 -17.24
CA TRP A 260 14.95 -12.72 -16.12
C TRP A 260 14.25 -11.36 -16.07
N THR A 261 13.77 -10.86 -17.22
CA THR A 261 13.02 -9.60 -17.30
C THR A 261 11.55 -9.74 -16.87
N LEU A 262 10.98 -10.95 -16.93
CA LEU A 262 9.56 -11.19 -16.61
C LEU A 262 9.16 -10.77 -15.18
N PRO A 263 9.91 -11.09 -14.10
CA PRO A 263 9.60 -10.62 -12.75
C PRO A 263 9.39 -9.10 -12.67
N ALA A 264 10.28 -8.32 -13.31
CA ALA A 264 10.18 -6.86 -13.35
C ALA A 264 8.92 -6.40 -14.09
N GLY A 265 8.63 -7.01 -15.25
CA GLY A 265 7.42 -6.72 -16.03
C GLY A 265 6.12 -7.03 -15.28
N ILE A 266 6.07 -8.16 -14.56
CA ILE A 266 4.90 -8.57 -13.77
C ILE A 266 4.65 -7.58 -12.62
N ILE A 267 5.70 -7.14 -11.93
CA ILE A 267 5.58 -6.16 -10.84
C ILE A 267 5.06 -4.82 -11.39
N SER A 268 5.58 -4.37 -12.54
CA SER A 268 5.15 -3.14 -13.21
C SER A 268 3.67 -3.20 -13.60
N ALA A 269 3.23 -4.27 -14.28
CA ALA A 269 1.82 -4.47 -14.61
C ALA A 269 0.93 -4.55 -13.35
N GLY A 270 1.46 -5.13 -12.28
CA GLY A 270 0.81 -5.19 -10.97
C GLY A 270 0.55 -3.80 -10.38
N LEU A 271 1.51 -2.87 -10.46
CA LEU A 271 1.34 -1.49 -10.01
C LEU A 271 0.24 -0.77 -10.78
N THR A 272 0.27 -0.82 -12.11
CA THR A 272 -0.75 -0.22 -12.97
C THR A 272 -2.15 -0.76 -12.64
N SER A 273 -2.28 -2.07 -12.44
CA SER A 273 -3.57 -2.69 -12.09
C SER A 273 -4.13 -2.20 -10.74
N ILE A 274 -3.24 -1.83 -9.80
CA ILE A 274 -3.67 -1.30 -8.50
C ILE A 274 -4.14 0.14 -8.63
N ASP A 275 -3.47 0.93 -9.45
CA ASP A 275 -3.85 2.32 -9.70
C ASP A 275 -5.15 2.40 -10.49
N GLU A 276 -5.36 1.57 -11.50
CA GLU A 276 -6.66 1.43 -12.18
C GLU A 276 -7.80 1.09 -11.19
N LYS A 277 -7.59 0.09 -10.31
CA LYS A 277 -8.56 -0.26 -9.26
C LYS A 277 -8.78 0.89 -8.26
N ARG A 278 -7.79 1.76 -8.02
CA ARG A 278 -7.95 2.96 -7.18
C ARG A 278 -8.77 4.02 -7.90
N HIS A 279 -8.51 4.29 -9.17
CA HIS A 279 -9.29 5.23 -9.98
C HIS A 279 -10.75 4.80 -10.11
N ALA A 280 -11.00 3.52 -10.41
CA ALA A 280 -12.36 2.96 -10.44
C ALA A 280 -13.08 3.14 -9.09
N ARG A 281 -12.40 2.90 -7.95
CA ARG A 281 -12.99 3.14 -6.62
C ARG A 281 -13.31 4.60 -6.35
N LYS A 282 -12.48 5.55 -6.79
CA LYS A 282 -12.75 7.00 -6.63
C LYS A 282 -14.06 7.38 -7.34
N GLN A 283 -14.35 6.79 -8.50
CA GLN A 283 -15.60 7.04 -9.22
C GLN A 283 -16.85 6.58 -8.45
N LEU A 284 -16.74 5.60 -7.55
CA LEU A 284 -17.86 5.12 -6.73
C LEU A 284 -18.22 6.04 -5.55
N TYR A 285 -17.39 7.03 -5.19
CA TYR A 285 -17.64 7.88 -4.03
C TYR A 285 -18.90 8.73 -4.14
N GLY A 286 -19.15 9.33 -5.32
CA GLY A 286 -20.36 10.13 -5.56
C GLY A 286 -21.66 9.31 -5.40
N PRO A 287 -21.79 8.17 -6.12
CA PRO A 287 -22.92 7.26 -5.93
C PRO A 287 -23.07 6.77 -4.49
N ALA A 288 -21.98 6.47 -3.78
CA ALA A 288 -22.04 5.94 -2.42
C ALA A 288 -22.56 6.98 -1.42
N ALA A 289 -22.14 8.24 -1.56
CA ALA A 289 -22.66 9.34 -0.74
C ALA A 289 -24.17 9.53 -0.94
N ARG A 290 -24.65 9.48 -2.19
CA ARG A 290 -26.09 9.55 -2.51
C ARG A 290 -26.88 8.40 -1.88
N PHE A 291 -26.34 7.19 -1.94
CA PHE A 291 -26.95 6.03 -1.31
C PHE A 291 -27.09 6.19 0.22
N ILE A 292 -26.02 6.63 0.90
CA ILE A 292 -26.04 6.87 2.36
C ILE A 292 -27.07 7.95 2.73
N LEU A 293 -27.11 9.05 1.98
CA LEU A 293 -28.08 10.14 2.19
C LEU A 293 -29.52 9.67 1.98
N ALA A 294 -29.78 8.88 0.93
CA ALA A 294 -31.09 8.31 0.65
C ALA A 294 -31.52 7.35 1.78
N TRP A 295 -30.62 6.48 2.22
CA TRP A 295 -30.87 5.57 3.33
C TRP A 295 -31.18 6.31 4.64
N TRP A 296 -30.42 7.37 4.96
CA TRP A 296 -30.66 8.18 6.15
C TRP A 296 -32.01 8.90 6.12
N ARG A 297 -32.38 9.48 4.97
CA ARG A 297 -33.71 10.08 4.77
C ARG A 297 -34.84 9.06 4.97
N LEU A 298 -34.66 7.85 4.45
CA LEU A 298 -35.64 6.76 4.60
C LEU A 298 -35.82 6.35 6.07
N GLN A 299 -34.74 6.31 6.86
CA GLN A 299 -34.82 6.03 8.30
C GLN A 299 -35.59 7.13 9.06
N HIS A 300 -35.37 8.40 8.71
CA HIS A 300 -36.11 9.51 9.31
C HIS A 300 -37.61 9.45 9.00
N VAL A 301 -37.96 9.17 7.74
CA VAL A 301 -39.36 8.97 7.32
C VAL A 301 -39.98 7.80 8.10
N LYS A 302 -39.30 6.65 8.18
CA LYS A 302 -39.77 5.47 8.94
C LYS A 302 -40.00 5.76 10.43
N LYS A 303 -39.19 6.63 11.05
CA LYS A 303 -39.36 7.04 12.45
C LYS A 303 -40.55 7.99 12.63
N ARG A 304 -40.75 8.94 11.72
CA ARG A 304 -41.85 9.91 11.75
C ARG A 304 -43.22 9.29 11.48
N ILE A 305 -43.27 8.25 10.64
CA ILE A 305 -44.48 7.46 10.40
C ILE A 305 -44.87 6.65 11.63
N ARG A 306 -43.90 6.08 12.36
CA ARG A 306 -44.16 5.33 13.59
C ARG A 306 -44.79 6.18 14.71
N SER A 307 -44.64 7.51 14.66
CA SER A 307 -45.25 8.44 15.61
C SER A 307 -46.65 8.93 15.22
N ILE A 308 -47.12 8.70 13.98
CA ILE A 308 -48.44 9.13 13.54
C ILE A 308 -49.42 7.98 13.77
N ARG A 309 -50.15 8.03 14.89
CA ARG A 309 -51.13 7.03 15.32
C ARG A 309 -52.59 7.52 15.22
N SER A 310 -52.93 8.42 14.29
CA SER A 310 -54.33 8.80 14.12
C SER A 310 -54.71 9.20 12.69
N LYS A 311 -55.64 8.41 12.14
CA LYS A 311 -56.67 8.74 11.13
C LYS A 311 -56.28 9.79 10.07
N ASP A 312 -55.59 9.34 9.02
CA ASP A 312 -55.90 9.63 7.60
C ASP A 312 -54.99 8.79 6.70
N ASN A 313 -55.50 7.62 6.29
CA ASN A 313 -54.68 6.45 5.99
C ASN A 313 -54.18 6.35 4.53
N GLN A 314 -54.62 7.23 3.61
CA GLN A 314 -54.34 7.09 2.16
C GLN A 314 -53.30 8.08 1.61
N LYS A 315 -53.34 9.38 1.95
CA LYS A 315 -52.34 10.37 1.49
C LYS A 315 -50.93 10.10 2.04
N GLU A 316 -50.81 9.56 3.25
CA GLU A 316 -49.51 9.19 3.82
C GLU A 316 -48.91 7.93 3.20
N ARG A 317 -49.74 6.96 2.79
CA ARG A 317 -49.28 5.75 2.10
C ARG A 317 -48.71 6.07 0.71
N CYS A 318 -49.29 7.01 -0.04
CA CYS A 318 -48.74 7.46 -1.32
C CYS A 318 -47.37 8.16 -1.18
N LYS A 319 -47.21 9.02 -0.16
CA LYS A 319 -45.90 9.67 0.13
C LYS A 319 -44.82 8.63 0.49
N GLN A 320 -45.20 7.56 1.19
CA GLN A 320 -44.30 6.45 1.54
C GLN A 320 -43.86 5.64 0.34
N VAL A 321 -44.78 5.33 -0.57
CA VAL A 321 -44.49 4.61 -1.82
C VAL A 321 -43.59 5.45 -2.72
N ILE A 322 -43.83 6.75 -2.85
CA ILE A 322 -42.98 7.65 -3.66
C ILE A 322 -41.57 7.75 -3.06
N ALA A 323 -41.44 7.88 -1.74
CA ALA A 323 -40.14 7.89 -1.07
C ALA A 323 -39.39 6.56 -1.23
N TYR A 324 -40.11 5.43 -1.18
CA TYR A 324 -39.56 4.10 -1.40
C TYR A 324 -39.14 3.89 -2.86
N LEU A 325 -39.96 4.28 -3.84
CA LEU A 325 -39.64 4.24 -5.27
C LEU A 325 -38.44 5.11 -5.62
N HIS A 326 -38.34 6.30 -5.01
CA HIS A 326 -37.20 7.19 -5.22
C HIS A 326 -35.92 6.60 -4.62
N CYS A 327 -35.99 5.91 -3.48
CA CYS A 327 -34.87 5.16 -2.91
C CYS A 327 -34.52 3.93 -3.76
N ALA A 328 -35.50 3.20 -4.27
CA ALA A 328 -35.30 2.04 -5.15
C ALA A 328 -34.66 2.46 -6.48
N ARG A 329 -35.05 3.62 -7.04
CA ARG A 329 -34.42 4.21 -8.24
C ARG A 329 -32.98 4.63 -8.00
N LEU A 330 -32.67 5.23 -6.85
CA LEU A 330 -31.30 5.56 -6.46
C LEU A 330 -30.45 4.31 -6.20
N CYS A 331 -31.02 3.25 -5.61
CA CYS A 331 -30.38 1.94 -5.51
C CYS A 331 -30.10 1.34 -6.89
N ARG A 332 -31.04 1.46 -7.85
CA ARG A 332 -30.88 1.02 -9.24
C ARG A 332 -29.70 1.72 -9.92
N GLU A 333 -29.58 3.04 -9.80
CA GLU A 333 -28.45 3.81 -10.36
C GLU A 333 -27.11 3.39 -9.71
N PHE A 334 -27.11 3.13 -8.40
CA PHE A 334 -25.92 2.65 -7.68
C PHE A 334 -25.52 1.23 -8.11
N GLN A 335 -26.50 0.37 -8.39
CA GLN A 335 -26.30 -1.03 -8.78
C GLN A 335 -25.86 -1.15 -10.25
N GLN A 336 -26.43 -0.33 -11.16
CA GLN A 336 -26.00 -0.24 -12.55
C GLN A 336 -24.54 0.22 -12.68
N HIS A 337 -24.09 1.18 -11.87
CA HIS A 337 -22.69 1.61 -11.85
C HIS A 337 -21.73 0.56 -11.29
N ARG A 338 -22.22 -0.39 -10.47
CA ARG A 338 -21.39 -1.43 -9.81
C ARG A 338 -21.26 -2.71 -10.64
N TYR A 339 -22.21 -2.98 -11.54
CA TYR A 339 -22.33 -4.25 -12.27
C TYR A 339 -22.35 -4.09 -13.79
N GLY A 340 -21.68 -3.07 -14.33
CA GLY A 340 -21.54 -2.84 -15.79
C GLY A 340 -20.86 -3.96 -16.61
N THR A 341 -20.69 -5.15 -16.05
CA THR A 341 -20.22 -6.36 -16.73
C THR A 341 -20.92 -7.59 -16.15
N HIS A 342 -22.12 -7.93 -16.63
CA HIS A 342 -22.66 -9.29 -16.86
C HIS A 342 -24.16 -9.23 -17.14
N GLN A 343 -24.56 -9.74 -18.30
CA GLN A 343 -25.82 -9.48 -19.00
C GLN A 343 -27.04 -10.32 -18.54
N ASP A 344 -26.88 -11.31 -17.64
CA ASP A 344 -27.92 -12.34 -17.44
C ASP A 344 -28.87 -12.13 -16.24
N TYR A 345 -28.57 -11.21 -15.32
CA TYR A 345 -29.42 -10.97 -14.14
C TYR A 345 -30.59 -9.97 -14.38
N ASP A 346 -30.67 -9.39 -15.58
CA ASP A 346 -31.55 -8.26 -15.90
C ASP A 346 -33.02 -8.68 -16.14
N THR A 347 -33.29 -9.96 -16.44
CA THR A 347 -34.66 -10.42 -16.80
C THR A 347 -35.55 -10.71 -15.59
N GLN A 348 -35.02 -11.31 -14.52
CA GLN A 348 -35.79 -11.65 -13.32
C GLN A 348 -36.19 -10.36 -12.55
N LEU A 349 -35.24 -9.44 -12.37
CA LEU A 349 -35.46 -8.20 -11.62
C LEU A 349 -36.38 -7.22 -12.37
N ARG A 350 -36.35 -7.22 -13.70
CA ARG A 350 -37.26 -6.42 -14.54
C ARG A 350 -38.71 -6.93 -14.46
N ARG A 351 -38.92 -8.24 -14.28
CA ARG A 351 -40.26 -8.82 -14.03
C ARG A 351 -40.79 -8.40 -12.66
N ASP A 352 -39.98 -8.48 -11.61
CA ASP A 352 -40.39 -8.12 -10.24
C ASP A 352 -40.76 -6.63 -10.13
N ILE A 353 -40.00 -5.75 -10.80
CA ILE A 353 -40.29 -4.31 -10.83
C ILE A 353 -41.55 -3.99 -11.63
N ASN A 354 -41.77 -4.67 -12.75
CA ASN A 354 -42.99 -4.47 -13.55
C ASN A 354 -44.24 -4.96 -12.79
N GLN A 355 -44.13 -6.04 -12.01
CA GLN A 355 -45.21 -6.48 -11.12
C GLN A 355 -45.54 -5.44 -10.05
N ILE A 356 -44.52 -4.83 -9.42
CA ILE A 356 -44.73 -3.80 -8.40
C ILE A 356 -45.34 -2.53 -9.01
N LEU A 357 -44.88 -2.09 -10.19
CA LEU A 357 -45.47 -0.94 -10.90
C LEU A 357 -46.94 -1.18 -11.29
N HIS A 358 -47.26 -2.38 -11.76
CA HIS A 358 -48.63 -2.77 -12.11
C HIS A 358 -49.55 -2.77 -10.87
N GLN A 359 -49.09 -3.31 -9.74
CA GLN A 359 -49.83 -3.27 -8.47
C GLN A 359 -50.10 -1.84 -8.00
N LEU A 360 -49.14 -0.93 -8.18
CA LEU A 360 -49.29 0.47 -7.84
C LEU A 360 -50.25 1.22 -8.77
N GLN A 361 -50.30 0.84 -10.05
CA GLN A 361 -51.23 1.42 -11.02
C GLN A 361 -52.69 1.01 -10.72
N ILE A 362 -52.91 -0.23 -10.27
CA ILE A 362 -54.21 -0.69 -9.78
C ILE A 362 -54.64 0.08 -8.52
N ILE A 363 -53.71 0.30 -7.59
CA ILE A 363 -53.99 1.06 -6.36
C ILE A 363 -54.28 2.53 -6.68
N GLY A 364 -53.56 3.13 -7.64
CA GLY A 364 -53.81 4.48 -8.13
C GLY A 364 -55.18 4.65 -8.78
N ASN A 365 -55.59 3.71 -9.63
CA ASN A 365 -56.90 3.77 -10.29
C ASN A 365 -58.05 3.60 -9.29
N LYS A 366 -57.94 2.70 -8.30
CA LYS A 366 -58.93 2.55 -7.21
C LYS A 366 -59.08 3.80 -6.33
N LEU A 367 -58.03 4.63 -6.24
CA LEU A 367 -58.05 5.90 -5.51
C LEU A 367 -58.72 7.03 -6.32
N ASN A 368 -58.64 6.99 -7.65
CA ASN A 368 -59.38 7.91 -8.51
C ASN A 368 -60.89 7.62 -8.51
N ASP A 369 -61.28 6.34 -8.60
CA ASP A 369 -62.70 5.92 -8.56
C ASP A 369 -63.38 6.25 -7.22
N THR A 370 -62.61 6.33 -6.13
CA THR A 370 -63.12 6.75 -4.81
C THR A 370 -63.15 8.27 -4.66
N SER A 371 -62.39 9.03 -5.44
CA SER A 371 -62.45 10.50 -5.47
C SER A 371 -63.61 11.04 -6.31
N GLU A 372 -64.02 10.33 -7.37
CA GLU A 372 -65.23 10.68 -8.13
C GLU A 372 -66.53 10.39 -7.35
N ASN A 373 -66.52 9.41 -6.43
CA ASN A 373 -67.67 9.10 -5.57
C ASN A 373 -67.81 10.00 -4.32
N LEU A 374 -66.88 10.95 -4.10
CA LEU A 374 -66.88 11.87 -2.94
C LEU A 374 -67.23 13.31 -3.32
N HIS A 375 -67.69 13.55 -4.54
CA HIS A 375 -68.29 14.82 -4.98
C HIS A 375 -69.82 14.70 -5.14
N ILE A 376 -70.52 14.37 -4.05
CA ILE A 376 -71.91 14.81 -3.86
C ILE A 376 -72.05 15.33 -2.42
N GLU A 377 -72.12 16.65 -2.34
CA GLU A 377 -72.63 17.54 -1.30
C GLU A 377 -71.90 17.71 0.06
N GLN A 378 -71.27 18.89 0.13
CA GLN A 378 -70.87 19.76 1.26
C GLN A 378 -69.59 19.46 2.04
#